data_AF-X1G793-F1
#
_entry.id   AF-X1G793-F1
#
_cell.length_a   1.000
_cell.length_b   1.000
_cell.length_c   1.000
_cell.angle_alpha   90.00
_cell.angle_beta   90.00
_cell.angle_gamma   90.00
#
_symmetry.space_group_name_H-M   'P 1'
#
loop_
_entity.id
_entity.type
_entity.pdbx_description
1 polymer ?
#
loop_
_entity_poly.entity_id
_entity_poly.type
_entity_poly.pdbx_seq_one_letter_code
_entity_poly.pdbx_strand_id
1 'polypeptide(L)' 'KIFGEISYIDPAIATAKVVKRILISNKMVNNSRKKASYNFYTKNVPKRLELLAEKILSNYVQCINLRKIKN' A
#
# COMPACT_ATOMS: atom_id res chain seq x y z
N LYS A 1 4.54 -40.60 8.14
CA LYS A 1 4.39 -39.17 8.49
C LYS A 1 3.93 -38.45 7.23
N ILE A 2 2.68 -38.01 7.16
CA ILE A 2 2.21 -37.18 6.04
C ILE A 2 2.63 -35.76 6.39
N PHE A 3 3.71 -35.27 5.76
CA PHE A 3 3.99 -33.85 5.78
C PHE A 3 3.02 -33.21 4.78
N GLY A 4 1.89 -32.71 5.28
CA GLY A 4 0.99 -31.91 4.47
C GLY A 4 1.74 -30.68 3.95
N GLU A 5 1.52 -30.31 2.70
CA GLU A 5 2.16 -29.17 2.06
C GLU A 5 1.75 -27.88 2.80
N ILE A 6 2.71 -27.23 3.47
CA ILE A 6 2.45 -25.98 4.18
C ILE A 6 2.42 -24.86 3.15
N SER A 7 1.23 -24.32 2.89
CA SER A 7 1.07 -23.14 2.04
C SER A 7 1.20 -21.87 2.88
N TYR A 8 2.04 -20.93 2.41
CA TYR A 8 2.14 -19.61 3.01
C TYR A 8 1.04 -18.71 2.46
N ILE A 9 0.33 -18.03 3.36
CA ILE A 9 -0.66 -17.02 3.02
C ILE A 9 -0.06 -15.66 3.30
N ASP A 10 0.05 -14.83 2.26
CA ASP A 10 0.39 -13.42 2.41
C ASP A 10 -0.90 -12.61 2.70
N PRO A 11 -1.07 -12.07 3.91
CA PRO A 11 -2.25 -11.30 4.28
C PRO A 11 -2.37 -9.98 3.51
N ALA A 12 -1.27 -9.36 3.07
CA ALA A 12 -1.31 -8.14 2.28
C ALA A 12 -1.92 -8.41 0.89
N ILE A 13 -1.52 -9.52 0.25
CA ILE A 13 -2.10 -9.94 -1.04
C ILE A 13 -3.57 -10.32 -0.87
N ALA A 14 -3.91 -11.08 0.18
CA ALA A 14 -5.29 -11.46 0.45
C ALA A 14 -6.18 -10.22 0.66
N THR A 15 -5.71 -9.25 1.43
CA THR A 15 -6.44 -8.00 1.71
C THR A 15 -6.62 -7.17 0.43
N ALA A 16 -5.58 -7.03 -0.40
CA ALA A 16 -5.67 -6.30 -1.66
C ALA A 16 -6.75 -6.90 -2.60
N LYS A 17 -6.88 -8.23 -2.64
CA LYS A 17 -7.94 -8.91 -3.41
C LYS A 17 -9.34 -8.58 -2.88
N VAL A 18 -9.50 -8.52 -1.55
CA VAL A 18 -10.78 -8.13 -0.92
C VAL A 18 -11.13 -6.68 -1.25
N VAL A 19 -10.19 -5.75 -1.09
CA VAL A 19 -10.41 -4.33 -1.43
C VAL A 19 -10.79 -4.16 -2.90
N LYS A 20 -10.12 -4.86 -3.82
CA LYS A 20 -10.48 -4.85 -5.25
C LYS A 20 -11.93 -5.27 -5.48
N ARG A 21 -12.39 -6.34 -4.83
CA ARG A 21 -13.78 -6.82 -4.94
C ARG A 21 -14.77 -5.77 -4.45
N ILE A 22 -14.50 -5.16 -3.29
CA ILE A 22 -15.34 -4.09 -2.73
C ILE A 22 -15.46 -2.94 -3.72
N LEU A 23 -14.34 -2.47 -4.29
CA LEU A 23 -14.35 -1.35 -5.24
C LEU A 23 -15.14 -1.67 -6.52
N ILE A 24 -15.03 -2.90 -7.05
CA ILE A 24 -15.79 -3.33 -8.24
C ILE A 24 -17.28 -3.40 -7.92
N SER A 25 -17.67 -4.09 -6.84
CA SER A 25 -19.07 -4.28 -6.46
C SER A 25 -19.80 -2.96 -6.20
N ASN A 26 -19.08 -1.96 -5.70
CA ASN A 26 -19.63 -0.63 -5.41
C ASN A 26 -19.43 0.38 -6.54
N LYS A 27 -18.93 -0.02 -7.72
CA LYS A 27 -18.65 0.86 -8.87
C LYS A 27 -17.71 2.04 -8.52
N MET A 28 -16.75 1.81 -7.63
CA MET A 28 -15.75 2.79 -7.16
C MET A 28 -14.37 2.64 -7.82
N VAL A 29 -14.27 1.85 -8.89
CA VAL A 29 -13.00 1.66 -9.61
C VAL A 29 -12.63 2.94 -10.34
N ASN A 30 -11.39 3.39 -10.17
CA ASN A 30 -10.85 4.52 -10.92
C ASN A 30 -10.61 4.10 -12.38
N ASN A 31 -11.41 4.65 -13.31
CA ASN A 31 -11.32 4.37 -14.75
C ASN A 31 -10.50 5.42 -15.53
N SER A 32 -9.77 6.28 -14.83
CA SER A 32 -8.92 7.29 -15.47
C SER A 32 -7.75 6.64 -16.21
N ARG A 33 -7.44 7.15 -17.42
CA ARG A 33 -6.20 6.84 -18.12
C ARG A 33 -4.98 7.60 -17.59
N LYS A 34 -5.20 8.53 -16.63
CA LYS A 34 -4.12 9.29 -16.00
C LYS A 34 -3.29 8.36 -15.13
N LYS A 35 -1.97 8.57 -15.13
CA LYS A 35 -1.06 7.88 -14.22
C LYS A 35 -1.51 8.13 -12.77
N ALA A 36 -1.64 7.06 -11.98
CA ALA A 36 -1.97 7.17 -10.57
C ALA A 36 -0.85 7.93 -9.83
N SER A 37 -1.25 8.84 -8.94
CA SER A 37 -0.35 9.53 -8.02
C SER A 37 -0.39 8.83 -6.67
N TYR A 38 0.78 8.49 -6.14
CA TYR A 38 0.93 7.85 -4.84
C TYR A 38 1.66 8.79 -3.90
N ASN A 39 0.99 9.24 -2.85
CA ASN A 39 1.54 10.16 -1.85
C ASN A 39 1.60 9.46 -0.49
N PHE A 40 2.74 9.58 0.18
CA PHE A 40 2.96 9.04 1.51
C PHE A 40 2.86 10.16 2.53
N TYR A 41 2.25 9.86 3.68
CA TYR A 41 2.08 10.82 4.75
C TYR A 41 2.52 10.19 6.06
N THR A 42 3.28 10.96 6.85
CA THR A 42 3.76 10.50 8.16
C THR A 42 3.63 11.60 9.20
N LYS A 43 3.46 11.19 10.45
CA LYS A 43 3.48 12.09 11.61
C LYS A 43 4.92 12.45 12.03
N ASN A 44 5.87 11.57 11.74
CA ASN A 44 7.25 11.64 12.24
C ASN A 44 8.23 11.99 11.12
N VAL A 45 9.53 12.05 11.46
CA VAL A 45 10.62 12.46 10.55
C VAL A 45 10.52 11.78 9.17
N PRO A 46 10.16 12.52 8.10
CA PRO A 46 9.94 11.99 6.75
C PRO A 46 11.10 11.18 6.20
N LYS A 47 12.33 11.65 6.45
CA LYS A 47 13.56 11.05 5.93
C LYS A 47 13.81 9.62 6.40
N ARG A 48 13.38 9.26 7.62
CA ARG A 48 13.50 7.87 8.10
C ARG A 48 12.47 6.95 7.45
N LEU A 49 11.28 7.47 7.16
CA LEU A 49 10.26 6.72 6.44
C LEU A 49 10.69 6.50 4.98
N GLU A 50 11.28 7.51 4.34
CA GLU A 50 11.78 7.45 2.96
C GLU A 50 12.74 6.28 2.76
N LEU A 51 13.81 6.24 3.55
CA LEU A 51 14.83 5.20 3.48
C LEU A 51 14.26 3.79 3.70
N LEU A 52 13.32 3.64 4.64
CA LEU A 52 12.70 2.35 4.91
C LEU A 52 11.73 1.95 3.78
N ALA A 53 10.93 2.89 3.30
CA ALA A 53 9.92 2.65 2.29
C ALA A 53 10.54 2.30 0.94
N GLU A 54 11.62 2.96 0.53
CA GLU A 54 12.35 2.60 -0.70
C GLU A 54 12.90 1.18 -0.65
N LYS A 55 13.41 0.75 0.52
CA LYS A 55 13.91 -0.62 0.72
C LYS A 55 12.81 -1.67 0.61
N ILE A 56 11.62 -1.39 1.14
CA ILE A 56 10.50 -2.35 1.17
C ILE A 56 9.74 -2.37 -0.16
N LEU A 57 9.52 -1.20 -0.78
CA LEU A 57 8.68 -1.07 -1.97
C LEU A 57 9.46 -1.31 -3.27
N SER A 58 10.80 -1.43 -3.18
CA SER A 58 11.73 -1.56 -4.32
C SER A 58 11.46 -0.54 -5.43
N ASN A 59 10.95 0.63 -5.05
CA ASN A 59 10.50 1.71 -5.93
C ASN A 59 10.77 3.06 -5.28
N TYR A 60 10.99 4.07 -6.11
CA TYR A 60 11.15 5.45 -5.68
C TYR A 60 9.86 5.97 -5.03
N VAL A 61 10.00 6.53 -3.82
CA VAL A 61 8.88 7.06 -3.04
C VAL A 61 8.66 8.52 -3.44
N GLN A 62 7.71 8.76 -4.33
CA GLN A 62 7.56 10.06 -5.02
C GLN A 62 7.24 11.27 -4.13
N CYS A 63 6.70 11.09 -2.91
CA CYS A 63 6.44 12.23 -2.00
C CYS A 63 6.12 11.75 -0.58
N ILE A 64 6.85 12.23 0.44
CA ILE A 64 6.49 12.06 1.86
C ILE A 64 6.19 13.42 2.47
N ASN A 65 4.92 13.67 2.76
CA ASN A 65 4.48 14.92 3.39
C ASN A 65 4.24 14.74 4.90
N LEU A 66 4.70 15.70 5.69
CA LEU A 66 4.29 15.82 7.09
C LEU A 66 2.83 16.24 7.16
N ARG A 67 1.98 15.41 7.78
CA ARG A 67 0.60 15.79 8.04
C ARG A 67 0.57 16.61 9.34
N LYS A 68 0.50 17.95 9.23
CA LYS A 68 0.18 18.81 10.38
C LYS A 68 -1.29 18.58 10.74
N ILE A 69 -1.55 17.87 11.83
CA ILE A 69 -2.90 17.80 12.42
C ILE A 69 -3.05 19.10 13.24
N LYS A 70 -3.98 19.98 12.83
CA LYS A 70 -4.40 21.09 13.68
C LYS A 70 -5.33 20.50 14.74
N ASN A 71 -4.97 20.64 16.01
CA ASN A 71 -5.89 20.47 17.13
C ASN A 71 -6.78 21.70 17.24
#